data_AF-A0A8R1IHF6-F1
#
_entry.id   AF-A0A8R1IHF6-F1
#
_cell.length_a   1.000
_cell.length_b   1.000
_cell.length_c   1.000
_cell.angle_alpha   90.00
_cell.angle_beta   90.00
_cell.angle_gamma   90.00
#
_symmetry.space_group_name_H-M   'P 1'
#
loop_
_entity.id
_entity.type
_entity.pdbx_description
1 polymer ?
#
loop_
_entity_poly.entity_id
_entity_poly.type
_entity_poly.pdbx_seq_one_letter_code
_entity_poly.pdbx_strand_id
1 'polypeptide(L)'
;MESRSKCNVPFDLRPILEALAREVLRSQPSDVAFFGHLFFDEYLRHRQENKNVLTDAAAYEVFRADLQKRFVETDRPPSPLDNAATKIQAVFKGHLVRAHPEKYGLNTRTSSSEKLESFDHKKDQKRHSVGGYTIESDTPEDRAATKIQSEIRGFLTRKHVEKLKKEDTNAATKIQAHIRGFLTRKHLEEQGISPSRSHSSLHSENSENIGT
;
A
#
# COMPACT_ATOMS: atom_id res chain seq x y z
N MET A 1 56.48 -1.07 -29.39
CA MET A 1 55.90 -2.42 -29.25
C MET A 1 55.05 -2.41 -28.00
N GLU A 2 53.72 -2.37 -28.13
CA GLU A 2 52.84 -2.42 -26.97
C GLU A 2 52.99 -3.74 -26.23
N SER A 3 53.48 -3.65 -24.99
CA SER A 3 53.40 -4.72 -24.00
C SER A 3 51.92 -4.97 -23.70
N ARG A 4 51.31 -5.93 -24.41
CA ARG A 4 49.97 -6.43 -24.08
C ARG A 4 49.98 -6.89 -22.63
N SER A 5 49.40 -6.08 -21.75
CA SER A 5 49.22 -6.37 -20.33
C SER A 5 48.40 -7.65 -20.18
N LYS A 6 49.07 -8.79 -20.01
CA LYS A 6 48.42 -10.07 -19.73
C LYS A 6 47.89 -10.01 -18.30
N CYS A 7 46.61 -9.64 -18.15
CA CYS A 7 45.91 -9.82 -16.89
C CYS A 7 45.88 -11.31 -16.54
N ASN A 8 46.66 -11.72 -15.55
CA ASN A 8 46.67 -13.09 -15.06
C ASN A 8 45.51 -13.24 -14.06
N VAL A 9 44.52 -14.06 -14.40
CA VAL A 9 43.37 -14.31 -13.52
C VAL A 9 43.82 -15.28 -12.41
N PRO A 10 43.57 -14.97 -11.13
CA PRO A 10 43.87 -15.89 -10.04
C PRO A 10 43.13 -17.22 -10.21
N PHE A 11 43.82 -18.34 -9.99
CA PHE A 11 43.27 -19.68 -10.15
C PHE A 11 42.00 -19.90 -9.30
N ASP A 12 41.98 -19.33 -8.09
CA ASP A 12 40.88 -19.47 -7.14
C ASP A 12 39.63 -18.66 -7.51
N LEU A 13 39.73 -17.70 -8.43
CA LEU A 13 38.60 -16.84 -8.79
C LEU A 13 37.52 -17.62 -9.55
N ARG A 14 37.94 -18.53 -10.44
CA ARG A 14 37.02 -19.27 -11.31
C ARG A 14 36.06 -20.17 -10.52
N PRO A 15 36.51 -21.01 -9.58
CA PRO A 15 35.61 -21.81 -8.75
C PRO A 15 34.58 -20.98 -7.96
N ILE A 16 35.00 -19.83 -7.45
CA ILE A 16 34.13 -18.95 -6.65
C ILE A 16 33.03 -18.34 -7.53
N LEU A 17 33.40 -17.82 -8.70
CA LEU A 17 32.42 -17.26 -9.64
C LEU A 17 31.49 -18.33 -10.22
N GLU A 18 31.99 -19.54 -10.44
CA GLU A 18 31.16 -20.66 -10.87
C GLU A 18 30.14 -21.05 -9.78
N ALA A 19 30.57 -21.13 -8.52
CA ALA A 19 29.67 -21.38 -7.40
C ALA A 19 28.60 -20.27 -7.27
N LEU A 20 28.99 -18.99 -7.35
CA LEU A 20 28.06 -17.88 -7.35
C LEU A 20 27.05 -18.00 -8.49
N ALA A 21 27.51 -18.28 -9.71
CA ALA A 21 26.62 -18.44 -10.87
C ALA A 21 25.64 -19.61 -10.70
N ARG A 22 26.10 -20.74 -10.15
CA ARG A 22 25.25 -21.90 -9.84
C ARG A 22 24.15 -21.54 -8.85
N GLU A 23 24.50 -20.83 -7.77
CA GLU A 23 23.53 -20.44 -6.74
C GLU A 23 22.57 -19.33 -7.23
N VAL A 24 23.02 -18.39 -8.06
CA VAL A 24 22.12 -17.41 -8.71
C VAL A 24 21.10 -18.11 -9.62
N LEU A 25 21.53 -19.07 -10.43
CA LEU A 25 20.63 -19.83 -11.30
C LEU A 25 19.65 -20.70 -10.51
N ARG A 26 20.08 -21.20 -9.35
CA ARG A 26 19.25 -22.04 -8.47
C ARG A 26 18.20 -21.22 -7.73
N SER A 27 18.60 -20.08 -7.15
CA SER A 27 17.74 -19.28 -6.26
C SER A 27 16.96 -18.19 -6.98
N GLN A 28 17.34 -17.86 -8.22
CA GLN A 28 16.70 -16.85 -9.09
C GLN A 28 16.36 -15.54 -8.33
N PRO A 29 17.35 -14.90 -7.69
CA PRO A 29 17.12 -13.71 -6.89
C PRO A 29 16.65 -12.54 -7.76
N SER A 30 15.76 -11.71 -7.22
CA SER A 30 15.29 -10.47 -7.86
C SER A 30 16.40 -9.42 -7.99
N ASP A 31 17.30 -9.36 -7.00
CA ASP A 31 18.50 -8.53 -6.96
C ASP A 31 19.76 -9.41 -6.90
N VAL A 32 20.40 -9.58 -8.05
CA VAL A 32 21.64 -10.39 -8.19
C VAL A 32 22.82 -9.73 -7.47
N ALA A 33 22.87 -8.40 -7.38
CA ALA A 33 23.97 -7.71 -6.71
C ALA A 33 23.89 -7.93 -5.20
N PHE A 34 22.71 -7.77 -4.62
CA PHE A 34 22.45 -8.08 -3.21
C PHE A 34 22.73 -9.56 -2.89
N PHE A 35 22.25 -10.47 -3.75
CA PHE A 35 22.55 -11.90 -3.60
C PHE A 35 24.05 -12.19 -3.64
N GLY A 36 24.79 -11.53 -4.55
CA GLY A 36 26.24 -11.63 -4.62
C GLY A 36 26.93 -11.20 -3.32
N HIS A 37 26.49 -10.08 -2.71
CA HIS A 37 26.99 -9.66 -1.41
C HIS A 37 26.72 -10.69 -0.30
N LEU A 38 25.50 -11.23 -0.25
CA LEU A 38 25.14 -12.31 0.68
C LEU A 38 26.00 -13.57 0.48
N PHE A 39 26.18 -13.98 -0.77
CA PHE A 39 27.03 -15.12 -1.13
C PHE A 39 28.46 -14.94 -0.63
N PHE A 40 29.08 -13.79 -0.91
CA PHE A 40 30.46 -13.55 -0.48
C PHE A 40 30.60 -13.41 1.04
N ASP A 41 29.63 -12.79 1.72
CA ASP A 41 29.64 -12.69 3.19
C ASP A 41 29.52 -14.07 3.84
N GLU A 42 28.63 -14.92 3.33
CA GLU A 42 28.48 -16.30 3.80
C GLU A 42 29.71 -17.15 3.47
N TYR A 43 30.24 -17.00 2.25
CA TYR A 43 31.41 -17.73 1.79
C TYR A 43 32.64 -17.40 2.63
N LEU A 44 32.86 -16.13 2.94
CA LEU A 44 33.98 -15.70 3.79
C LEU A 44 33.86 -16.22 5.21
N ARG A 45 32.63 -16.36 5.76
CA ARG A 45 32.40 -16.93 7.08
C ARG A 45 32.77 -18.41 7.12
N HIS A 46 32.26 -19.19 6.17
CA HIS A 46 32.59 -20.62 6.06
C HIS A 46 34.07 -20.85 5.74
N ARG A 47 34.71 -19.93 5.00
CA ARG A 47 36.14 -20.01 4.67
C ARG A 47 37.04 -19.84 5.90
N GLN A 48 36.59 -19.15 6.95
CA GLN A 48 37.35 -19.04 8.21
C GLN A 48 37.48 -20.40 8.90
N GLU A 49 36.46 -21.25 8.79
CA GLU A 49 36.40 -22.56 9.42
C GLU A 49 37.01 -23.65 8.53
N ASN A 50 36.72 -23.60 7.22
CA ASN A 50 37.17 -24.58 6.25
C ASN A 50 37.75 -23.92 5.00
N LYS A 51 39.04 -24.14 4.68
CA LYS A 51 39.66 -23.54 3.49
C LYS A 51 39.07 -24.06 2.16
N ASN A 52 38.45 -25.24 2.20
CA ASN A 52 38.02 -26.01 1.03
C ASN A 52 36.48 -26.02 0.83
N VAL A 53 35.78 -24.96 1.25
CA VAL A 53 34.29 -24.87 1.23
C VAL A 53 33.68 -25.25 -0.12
N LEU A 54 34.30 -24.87 -1.24
CA LEU A 54 33.74 -25.08 -2.59
C LEU A 54 34.09 -26.44 -3.20
N THR A 55 35.09 -27.14 -2.65
CA THR A 55 35.59 -28.40 -3.20
C THR A 55 35.10 -29.61 -2.41
N ASP A 56 34.93 -29.45 -1.09
CA ASP A 56 34.34 -30.51 -0.26
C ASP A 56 32.82 -30.48 -0.37
N ALA A 57 32.22 -31.61 -0.73
CA ALA A 57 30.79 -31.74 -0.94
C ALA A 57 30.00 -31.52 0.37
N ALA A 58 30.51 -31.99 1.51
CA ALA A 58 29.84 -31.81 2.79
C ALA A 58 29.87 -30.34 3.22
N ALA A 59 31.04 -29.70 3.18
CA ALA A 59 31.18 -28.27 3.48
C ALA A 59 30.34 -27.40 2.53
N TYR A 60 30.28 -27.73 1.24
CA TYR A 60 29.49 -26.99 0.27
C TYR A 60 27.98 -27.03 0.57
N GLU A 61 27.44 -28.19 0.96
CA GLU A 61 26.02 -28.30 1.30
C GLU A 61 25.67 -27.53 2.57
N VAL A 62 26.56 -27.49 3.58
CA VAL A 62 26.34 -26.66 4.79
C VAL A 62 26.35 -25.17 4.42
N PHE A 63 27.39 -24.72 3.71
CA PHE A 63 27.48 -23.36 3.20
C PHE A 63 26.23 -22.96 2.40
N ARG A 64 25.78 -23.85 1.51
CA ARG A 64 24.60 -23.59 0.68
C ARG A 64 23.33 -23.51 1.51
N ALA A 65 23.16 -24.40 2.49
CA ALA A 65 21.99 -24.38 3.37
C ALA A 65 21.90 -23.06 4.15
N ASP A 66 23.02 -22.58 4.67
CA ASP A 66 23.10 -21.31 5.40
C ASP A 66 22.85 -20.10 4.49
N LEU A 67 23.44 -20.10 3.29
CA LEU A 67 23.20 -19.07 2.28
C LEU A 67 21.71 -18.99 1.92
N GLN A 68 21.09 -20.13 1.63
CA GLN A 68 19.68 -20.19 1.25
C GLN A 68 18.78 -19.73 2.39
N LYS A 69 19.08 -20.14 3.63
CA LYS A 69 18.34 -19.71 4.81
C LYS A 69 18.37 -18.18 4.96
N ARG A 70 19.57 -17.59 4.91
CA ARG A 70 19.73 -16.13 4.99
C ARG A 70 19.03 -15.41 3.85
N PHE A 71 19.15 -15.92 2.62
CA PHE A 71 18.51 -15.33 1.46
C PHE A 71 16.98 -15.27 1.62
N VAL A 72 16.35 -16.38 2.04
CA VAL A 72 14.90 -16.44 2.29
C VAL A 72 14.47 -15.51 3.41
N GLU A 73 15.27 -15.37 4.48
CA GLU A 73 14.99 -14.42 5.56
C GLU A 73 15.01 -12.97 5.07
N THR A 74 15.95 -12.62 4.19
CA THR A 74 16.10 -11.26 3.66
C THR A 74 15.13 -10.90 2.55
N ASP A 75 14.78 -11.84 1.66
CA ASP A 75 13.85 -11.61 0.54
C ASP A 75 12.39 -11.88 0.94
N ARG A 76 12.14 -12.06 2.25
CA ARG A 76 10.81 -12.27 2.77
C ARG A 76 9.95 -11.02 2.49
N PRO A 77 8.74 -11.18 1.92
CA PRO A 77 7.84 -10.05 1.73
C PRO A 77 7.50 -9.41 3.09
N PRO A 78 7.42 -8.06 3.17
CA PRO A 78 7.19 -7.37 4.42
C PRO A 78 5.86 -7.80 5.03
N SER A 79 5.90 -8.28 6.27
CA SER A 79 4.72 -8.70 6.99
C SER A 79 3.82 -7.48 7.33
N PRO A 80 2.54 -7.69 7.68
CA PRO A 80 1.69 -6.61 8.17
C PRO A 80 2.30 -5.87 9.37
N LEU A 81 3.06 -6.57 10.22
CA LEU A 81 3.80 -6.00 11.35
C LEU A 81 4.92 -5.07 10.87
N ASP A 82 5.69 -5.44 9.85
CA ASP A 82 6.77 -4.61 9.30
C ASP A 82 6.22 -3.32 8.67
N ASN A 83 5.08 -3.42 8.00
CA ASN A 83 4.38 -2.28 7.44
C ASN A 83 3.88 -1.31 8.54
N ALA A 84 3.32 -1.85 9.62
CA ALA A 84 2.90 -1.06 10.77
C ALA A 84 4.09 -0.40 11.48
N ALA A 85 5.17 -1.16 11.71
CA ALA A 85 6.41 -0.65 12.29
C ALA A 85 6.99 0.48 11.44
N THR A 86 7.06 0.32 10.13
CA THR A 86 7.54 1.36 9.20
C THR A 86 6.71 2.64 9.30
N LYS A 87 5.38 2.54 9.40
CA LYS A 87 4.49 3.70 9.59
C LYS A 87 4.77 4.41 10.92
N ILE A 88 4.86 3.65 12.01
CA ILE A 88 5.15 4.21 13.35
C ILE A 88 6.53 4.90 13.35
N GLN A 89 7.55 4.24 12.81
CA GLN A 89 8.90 4.78 12.72
C GLN A 89 8.95 6.05 11.87
N ALA A 90 8.27 6.08 10.72
CA ALA A 90 8.22 7.24 9.86
C ALA A 90 7.57 8.44 10.56
N VAL A 91 6.43 8.21 11.22
CA VAL A 91 5.73 9.25 11.99
C VAL A 91 6.62 9.77 13.13
N PHE A 92 7.25 8.88 13.88
CA PHE A 92 8.11 9.24 15.01
C PHE A 92 9.38 9.97 14.56
N LYS A 93 10.08 9.49 13.54
CA LYS A 93 11.23 10.21 12.93
C LYS A 93 10.82 11.60 12.47
N GLY A 94 9.66 11.73 11.84
CA GLY A 94 9.11 13.03 11.46
C GLY A 94 8.81 13.92 12.67
N HIS A 95 8.26 13.37 13.75
CA HIS A 95 8.04 14.10 15.00
C HIS A 95 9.35 14.61 15.60
N LEU A 96 10.39 13.77 15.67
CA LEU A 96 11.71 14.16 16.19
C LEU A 96 12.31 15.34 15.41
N VAL A 97 12.24 15.30 14.08
CA VAL A 97 12.73 16.40 13.23
C VAL A 97 11.93 17.68 13.45
N ARG A 98 10.60 17.59 13.57
CA ARG A 98 9.74 18.77 13.81
C ARG A 98 9.87 19.34 15.22
N ALA A 99 10.12 18.50 16.22
CA ALA A 99 10.32 18.91 17.60
C ALA A 99 11.70 19.53 17.82
N HIS A 100 12.71 19.08 17.08
CA HIS A 100 14.11 19.53 17.22
C HIS A 100 14.74 19.92 15.88
N PRO A 101 14.17 20.89 15.13
CA PRO A 101 14.64 21.26 13.80
C PRO A 101 16.11 21.71 13.80
N GLU A 102 16.56 22.39 14.85
CA GLU A 102 17.93 22.89 14.97
C GLU A 102 18.98 21.77 15.03
N LYS A 103 18.65 20.63 15.66
CA LYS A 103 19.52 19.44 15.70
C LYS A 103 19.76 18.85 14.31
N TYR A 104 18.82 19.06 13.39
CA TYR A 104 18.88 18.56 12.02
C TYR A 104 19.25 19.67 11.02
N GLY A 105 19.72 20.83 11.49
CA GLY A 105 20.12 21.95 10.63
C GLY A 105 18.97 22.63 9.89
N LEU A 106 17.72 22.44 10.36
CA LEU A 106 16.57 23.19 9.86
C LEU A 106 16.44 24.48 10.68
N ASN A 107 16.54 25.63 10.00
CA ASN A 107 16.26 26.92 10.63
C ASN A 107 14.81 26.95 11.11
N THR A 108 14.62 27.27 12.39
CA THR A 108 13.33 27.54 13.02
C THR A 108 12.73 28.82 12.41
N ARG A 109 11.97 28.69 11.31
CA ARG A 109 10.83 29.56 10.93
C ARG A 109 10.40 29.33 9.48
N THR A 110 9.28 28.64 9.33
CA THR A 110 8.17 29.24 8.58
C THR A 110 6.97 29.25 9.51
N SER A 111 6.99 30.19 10.46
CA SER A 111 5.74 30.70 11.02
C SER A 111 4.97 31.28 9.85
N SER A 112 3.90 30.60 9.42
CA SER A 112 3.05 31.02 8.31
C SER A 112 2.21 32.27 8.62
N SER A 113 2.57 33.04 9.65
CA SER A 113 1.80 34.19 10.16
C SER A 113 2.41 35.56 9.80
N GLU A 114 3.62 35.64 9.25
CA GLU A 114 4.27 36.93 8.89
C GLU A 114 4.33 37.19 7.38
N LYS A 115 3.37 36.68 6.61
CA LYS A 115 3.19 37.04 5.19
C LYS A 115 1.71 37.17 4.83
N LEU A 116 1.01 38.03 5.54
CA LEU A 116 -0.09 38.79 4.96
C LEU A 116 0.53 39.84 4.01
N GLU A 117 -0.16 40.18 2.92
CA GLU A 117 0.22 41.18 1.91
C GLU A 117 1.22 40.73 0.82
N SER A 118 0.88 39.69 0.05
CA SER A 118 1.13 39.72 -1.39
C SER A 118 0.15 38.82 -2.11
N PHE A 119 -0.76 39.46 -2.82
CA PHE A 119 -1.56 38.84 -3.88
C PHE A 119 -0.62 38.04 -4.81
N ASP A 120 -0.92 36.76 -5.04
CA ASP A 120 -1.11 36.22 -6.38
C ASP A 120 -1.24 34.69 -6.38
N HIS A 121 -2.26 34.23 -7.09
CA HIS A 121 -2.76 32.86 -7.27
C HIS A 121 -1.79 31.89 -7.99
N LYS A 122 -0.52 31.85 -7.59
CA LYS A 122 0.55 31.09 -8.28
C LYS A 122 0.99 29.78 -7.59
N LYS A 123 0.27 29.30 -6.57
CA LYS A 123 0.70 28.08 -5.83
C LYS A 123 0.16 26.75 -6.37
N ASP A 124 -0.81 26.76 -7.28
CA ASP A 124 -1.38 25.52 -7.82
C ASP A 124 -0.74 25.06 -9.15
N GLN A 125 0.13 25.85 -9.76
CA GLN A 125 0.77 25.50 -11.05
C GLN A 125 1.90 24.46 -10.96
N LYS A 126 2.35 24.04 -9.77
CA LYS A 126 3.56 23.20 -9.61
C LYS A 126 3.33 21.73 -9.25
N ARG A 127 2.14 21.17 -9.48
CA ARG A 127 1.91 19.71 -9.28
C ARG A 127 1.57 18.91 -10.53
N HIS A 128 1.52 19.54 -11.70
CA HIS A 128 1.33 18.85 -12.98
C HIS A 128 2.39 19.29 -13.99
N SER A 129 3.59 18.72 -13.89
CA SER A 129 4.49 18.67 -15.05
C SER A 129 5.26 17.35 -15.02
N VAL A 130 4.56 16.29 -15.40
CA VAL A 130 5.16 15.12 -16.04
C VAL A 130 4.73 15.21 -17.51
N GLY A 131 5.63 15.61 -18.39
CA GLY A 131 5.41 15.68 -19.83
C GLY A 131 5.19 17.11 -20.33
N GLY A 132 6.19 17.67 -21.01
CA GLY A 132 6.19 19.04 -21.50
C GLY A 132 5.36 19.23 -22.76
N TYR A 133 4.07 19.45 -22.59
CA TYR A 133 3.23 20.14 -23.58
C TYR A 133 2.83 21.47 -22.97
N THR A 134 3.18 22.56 -23.67
CA THR A 134 2.72 23.91 -23.41
C THR A 134 1.20 23.93 -23.56
N ILE A 135 0.48 23.79 -22.44
CA ILE A 135 -0.95 24.07 -22.40
C ILE A 135 -1.10 25.58 -22.62
N GLU A 136 -1.85 25.90 -23.66
CA GLU A 136 -2.26 27.25 -24.01
C GLU A 136 -2.83 27.97 -22.78
N SER A 137 -2.67 29.29 -22.75
CA SER A 137 -3.02 30.16 -21.62
C SER A 137 -4.32 29.73 -20.92
N ASP A 138 -4.21 29.32 -19.64
CA ASP A 138 -5.36 29.21 -18.72
C ASP A 138 -6.18 30.50 -18.80
N THR A 139 -7.24 30.49 -19.60
CA THR A 139 -8.17 31.61 -19.61
C THR A 139 -8.95 31.61 -18.29
N PRO A 140 -9.40 32.78 -17.79
CA PRO A 140 -10.28 32.80 -16.62
C PRO A 140 -11.52 31.92 -16.80
N GLU A 141 -11.98 31.73 -18.05
CA GLU A 141 -13.05 30.83 -18.46
C GLU A 141 -12.70 29.35 -18.21
N ASP A 142 -11.50 28.89 -18.56
CA ASP A 142 -11.06 27.49 -18.36
C ASP A 142 -10.97 27.13 -16.87
N ARG A 143 -10.57 28.10 -16.04
CA ARG A 143 -10.54 27.94 -14.58
C ARG A 143 -11.93 27.85 -14.00
N ALA A 144 -12.84 28.72 -14.45
CA ALA A 144 -14.25 28.67 -14.05
C ALA A 144 -14.88 27.34 -14.48
N ALA A 145 -14.62 26.89 -15.70
CA ALA A 145 -15.10 25.61 -16.23
C ALA A 145 -14.58 24.43 -15.39
N THR A 146 -13.28 24.40 -15.09
CA THR A 146 -12.68 23.34 -14.25
C THR A 146 -13.31 23.32 -12.86
N LYS A 147 -13.53 24.49 -12.24
CA LYS A 147 -14.17 24.59 -10.93
C LYS A 147 -15.60 24.03 -10.98
N ILE A 148 -16.43 24.49 -11.92
CA ILE A 148 -17.80 24.02 -12.09
C ILE A 148 -17.84 22.51 -12.33
N GLN A 149 -16.99 21.99 -13.22
CA GLN A 149 -16.93 20.56 -13.50
C GLN A 149 -16.51 19.73 -12.27
N SER A 150 -15.56 20.21 -11.48
CA SER A 150 -15.10 19.52 -10.27
C SER A 150 -16.20 19.48 -9.20
N GLU A 151 -16.95 20.58 -9.05
CA GLU A 151 -18.06 20.68 -8.10
C GLU A 151 -19.22 19.76 -8.49
N ILE A 152 -19.62 19.75 -9.77
CA ILE A 152 -20.68 18.88 -10.28
C ILE A 152 -20.29 17.41 -10.12
N ARG A 153 -19.07 17.03 -10.53
CA ARG A 153 -18.57 15.66 -10.37
C ARG A 153 -18.64 15.23 -8.90
N GLY A 154 -18.16 16.07 -7.99
CA GLY A 154 -18.23 15.80 -6.56
C GLY A 154 -19.66 15.70 -6.02
N PHE A 155 -20.56 16.57 -6.47
CA PHE A 155 -21.96 16.55 -6.06
C PHE A 155 -22.66 15.25 -6.48
N LEU A 156 -22.47 14.81 -7.73
CA LEU A 156 -23.06 13.57 -8.23
C LEU A 156 -22.59 12.36 -7.43
N THR A 157 -21.28 12.27 -7.14
CA THR A 157 -20.73 11.18 -6.32
C THR A 157 -21.32 11.18 -4.91
N ARG A 158 -21.41 12.34 -4.25
CA ARG A 158 -21.99 12.45 -2.89
C ARG A 158 -23.45 12.03 -2.88
N LYS A 159 -24.25 12.52 -3.82
CA LYS A 159 -25.67 12.15 -3.96
C LYS A 159 -25.87 10.65 -4.20
N HIS A 160 -25.00 10.03 -5.00
CA HIS A 160 -25.05 8.59 -5.24
C HIS A 160 -24.73 7.79 -3.97
N VAL A 161 -23.68 8.15 -3.25
CA VAL A 161 -23.30 7.49 -1.98
C VAL A 161 -24.39 7.65 -0.91
N GLU A 162 -25.02 8.81 -0.81
CA GLU A 162 -26.15 9.03 0.10
C GLU A 162 -27.35 8.13 -0.24
N LYS A 163 -27.65 7.96 -1.53
CA LYS A 163 -28.73 7.07 -1.99
C LYS A 163 -28.46 5.62 -1.59
N LEU A 164 -27.24 5.12 -1.85
CA LEU A 164 -26.84 3.75 -1.47
C LEU A 164 -26.97 3.53 0.05
N LYS A 165 -26.44 4.47 0.85
CA LYS A 165 -26.57 4.40 2.33
C LYS A 165 -28.03 4.36 2.78
N LYS A 166 -28.91 5.15 2.16
CA LYS A 166 -30.34 5.15 2.48
C LYS A 166 -30.99 3.81 2.15
N GLU A 167 -30.65 3.19 1.02
CA GLU A 167 -31.14 1.87 0.64
C GLU A 167 -30.65 0.79 1.61
N ASP A 168 -29.37 0.81 1.98
CA ASP A 168 -28.78 -0.13 2.94
C ASP A 168 -29.44 -0.03 4.33
N THR A 169 -29.62 1.19 4.84
CA THR A 169 -30.28 1.42 6.13
C THR A 169 -31.75 0.97 6.13
N ASN A 170 -32.47 1.19 5.03
CA ASN A 170 -33.84 0.72 4.86
C ASN A 170 -33.91 -0.82 4.84
N ALA A 171 -33.01 -1.47 4.11
CA ALA A 171 -32.91 -2.93 4.06
C ALA A 171 -32.60 -3.51 5.44
N ALA A 172 -31.59 -2.97 6.12
CA ALA A 172 -31.22 -3.37 7.48
C ALA A 172 -32.40 -3.21 8.46
N THR A 173 -33.13 -2.10 8.39
CA THR A 173 -34.31 -1.86 9.23
C THR A 173 -35.41 -2.89 8.98
N LYS A 174 -35.68 -3.25 7.71
CA LYS A 174 -36.67 -4.28 7.37
C LYS A 174 -36.28 -5.65 7.92
N ILE A 175 -35.01 -6.04 7.78
CA ILE A 175 -34.49 -7.31 8.30
C ILE A 175 -34.59 -7.33 9.83
N GLN A 176 -34.16 -6.27 10.50
CA GLN A 176 -34.23 -6.14 11.95
C GLN A 176 -35.67 -6.22 12.46
N ALA A 177 -36.62 -5.57 11.80
CA ALA A 177 -38.04 -5.63 12.15
C ALA A 177 -38.60 -7.05 12.02
N HIS A 178 -38.27 -7.77 10.93
CA HIS A 178 -38.70 -9.16 10.74
C HIS A 178 -38.13 -10.08 11.82
N ILE A 179 -36.84 -9.97 12.12
CA ILE A 179 -36.18 -10.77 13.15
C ILE A 179 -36.79 -10.49 14.53
N ARG A 180 -36.92 -9.21 14.92
CA ARG A 180 -37.56 -8.83 16.19
C ARG A 180 -38.97 -9.41 16.29
N GLY A 181 -39.79 -9.25 15.25
CA GLY A 181 -41.15 -9.80 15.23
C GLY A 181 -41.18 -11.33 15.28
N PHE A 182 -40.26 -12.02 14.61
CA PHE A 182 -40.13 -13.47 14.68
C PHE A 182 -39.78 -13.95 16.09
N LEU A 183 -38.79 -13.31 16.73
CA LEU A 183 -38.39 -13.63 18.10
C LEU A 183 -39.55 -13.44 19.09
N THR A 184 -40.32 -12.35 18.96
CA THR A 184 -41.51 -12.12 19.80
C THR A 184 -42.58 -13.19 19.59
N ARG A 185 -42.90 -13.55 18.35
CA ARG A 185 -43.89 -14.60 18.05
C ARG A 185 -43.46 -15.96 18.60
N LYS A 186 -42.20 -16.33 18.42
CA LYS A 186 -41.64 -17.56 18.98
C LYS A 186 -41.72 -17.60 20.50
N HIS A 187 -41.40 -16.49 21.15
CA HIS A 187 -41.48 -16.38 22.62
C HIS A 187 -42.92 -16.50 23.15
N LEU A 188 -43.90 -15.90 22.47
CA LEU A 188 -45.31 -16.02 22.83
C LEU A 188 -45.85 -17.44 22.62
N GLU A 189 -45.40 -18.11 21.54
CA GLU A 189 -45.69 -19.52 21.29
C GLU A 189 -45.13 -20.44 22.39
N GLU A 190 -43.87 -20.22 22.80
CA GLU A 190 -43.24 -20.91 23.94
C GLU A 190 -44.00 -20.68 25.27
N GLN A 191 -44.66 -19.52 25.43
CA GLN A 191 -45.50 -19.18 26.58
C GLN A 191 -46.97 -19.65 26.45
N GLY A 192 -47.34 -20.33 25.35
CA GLY A 192 -48.69 -20.83 25.12
C GLY A 192 -49.72 -19.74 24.77
N ILE A 193 -49.28 -18.52 24.47
CA ILE A 193 -50.13 -17.38 24.10
C ILE A 193 -50.20 -17.34 22.57
N SER A 194 -51.29 -17.85 21.99
CA SER A 194 -51.48 -17.82 20.53
C SER A 194 -51.97 -16.42 20.08
N PRO A 195 -51.20 -15.69 19.24
CA PRO A 195 -51.70 -14.44 18.69
C PRO A 195 -52.76 -14.74 17.62
N SER A 196 -54.01 -14.37 17.90
CA SER A 196 -55.13 -14.50 16.95
C SER A 196 -54.81 -13.74 15.65
N ARG A 197 -54.72 -14.46 14.52
CA ARG A 197 -54.55 -13.86 13.18
C ARG A 197 -55.87 -13.27 12.73
N SER A 198 -56.14 -12.01 13.05
CA SER A 198 -57.21 -11.25 12.41
C SER A 198 -56.81 -10.92 10.96
N HIS A 199 -57.22 -11.76 10.01
CA HIS A 199 -57.05 -11.51 8.58
C HIS A 199 -58.13 -10.52 8.11
N SER A 200 -57.88 -9.21 8.22
CA SER A 200 -58.75 -8.20 7.60
C SER A 200 -58.45 -8.16 6.09
N SER A 201 -59.30 -8.83 5.31
CA SER A 201 -59.40 -8.60 3.87
C SER A 201 -59.90 -7.17 3.62
N LEU A 202 -59.03 -6.30 3.11
CA LEU A 202 -59.44 -5.03 2.53
C LEU A 202 -58.92 -4.99 1.10
N HIS A 203 -59.80 -5.39 0.19
CA HIS A 203 -59.84 -4.84 -1.16
C HIS A 203 -59.90 -3.31 -1.04
N SER A 204 -58.97 -2.61 -1.68
CA SER A 204 -59.14 -1.20 -2.01
C SER A 204 -58.64 -1.00 -3.43
N GLU A 205 -59.60 -0.67 -4.28
CA GLU A 205 -59.44 -0.52 -5.71
C GLU A 205 -58.48 0.61 -6.07
N ASN A 206 -57.68 0.36 -7.11
CA ASN A 206 -56.90 1.39 -7.79
C ASN A 206 -57.86 2.37 -8.48
N SER A 207 -58.04 3.53 -7.86
CA SER A 207 -58.53 4.74 -8.52
C SER A 207 -57.35 5.70 -8.64
N GLU A 208 -56.68 5.71 -9.78
CA GLU A 208 -55.99 6.91 -10.26
C GLU A 208 -56.42 7.17 -11.70
N ASN A 209 -57.47 7.98 -11.81
CA ASN A 209 -57.86 8.68 -13.01
C ASN A 209 -57.14 10.05 -13.01
N ILE A 210 -56.24 10.21 -13.99
CA ILE A 210 -55.92 11.41 -14.79
C ILE A 210 -55.90 12.78 -14.08
N GLY A 211 -54.75 13.45 -14.17
CA GLY A 211 -54.61 14.89 -13.98
C GLY A 211 -53.33 15.43 -14.61
N THR A 212 -53.47 15.84 -15.87
CA THR A 212 -52.65 16.73 -16.72
C THR A 212 -51.44 17.44 -16.11
#